data_AF-A0A7S0GCS8-F1
#
_entry.id   AF-A0A7S0GCS8-F1
#
_cell.length_a   1.000
_cell.length_b   1.000
_cell.length_c   1.000
_cell.angle_alpha   90.00
_cell.angle_beta   90.00
_cell.angle_gamma   90.00
#
_symmetry.space_group_name_H-M   'P 1'
#
loop_
_entity.id
_entity.type
_entity.pdbx_description
1 polymer ?
#
loop_
_entity_poly.entity_id
_entity_poly.type
_entity_poly.pdbx_seq_one_letter_code
_entity_poly.pdbx_strand_id
1 'polypeptide(L)'
;EYNELSMKLADPTLTPDEMESAMSALEKKGDVIEAQNLWELDRTVERAMDALRLPPGDADTKVLSGGEKRRVSLCRLLLGSHDLLLLDEPTNHLDAESISWLEQFLAEFKGTVVCITHDRYFLENVAEWILELDRGQGIPFEGNYSSWLDAKKARFEGENKSQTAACKAVAQELEWVRSNPKARATKSKARLKAYEELLTAAAPG
;
A
#
# COMPACT_ATOMS: atom_id res chain seq x y z
N GLU A 1 -4.03 7.41 -33.56
CA GLU A 1 -2.95 8.27 -34.06
C GLU A 1 -1.87 7.57 -34.90
N TYR A 2 -0.97 6.72 -34.33
CA TYR A 2 0.09 6.08 -35.13
C TYR A 2 -0.48 5.22 -36.28
N ASN A 3 -1.45 4.35 -35.97
CA ASN A 3 -2.11 3.50 -36.96
C ASN A 3 -2.82 4.33 -38.06
N GLU A 4 -3.44 5.46 -37.69
CA GLU A 4 -4.10 6.35 -38.65
C GLU A 4 -3.08 7.07 -39.56
N LEU A 5 -1.93 7.50 -39.01
CA LEU A 5 -0.83 8.08 -39.78
C LEU A 5 -0.22 7.05 -40.74
N SER A 6 -0.02 5.82 -40.27
CA SER A 6 0.44 4.71 -41.11
C SER A 6 -0.53 4.40 -42.25
N MET A 7 -1.84 4.41 -41.97
CA MET A 7 -2.86 4.21 -43.01
C MET A 7 -2.90 5.36 -44.01
N LYS A 8 -2.76 6.62 -43.55
CA LYS A 8 -2.68 7.78 -44.44
C LYS A 8 -1.49 7.70 -45.38
N LEU A 9 -0.33 7.26 -44.90
CA LEU A 9 0.89 7.11 -45.70
C LEU A 9 0.76 6.09 -46.86
N ALA A 10 -0.25 5.21 -46.82
CA ALA A 10 -0.58 4.29 -47.89
C ALA A 10 -1.47 4.90 -48.99
N ASP A 11 -1.92 6.16 -48.84
CA ASP A 11 -2.73 6.86 -49.82
C ASP A 11 -1.87 7.35 -51.02
N PRO A 12 -2.11 6.86 -52.25
CA PRO A 12 -1.31 7.23 -53.42
C PRO A 12 -1.57 8.66 -53.92
N THR A 13 -2.51 9.41 -53.32
CA THR A 13 -2.86 10.78 -53.72
C THR A 13 -2.07 11.86 -52.97
N LEU A 14 -1.25 11.47 -51.99
CA LEU A 14 -0.44 12.38 -51.19
C LEU A 14 0.62 13.11 -52.02
N THR A 15 0.78 14.41 -51.76
CA THR A 15 1.89 15.18 -52.35
C THR A 15 3.23 14.78 -51.70
N PRO A 16 4.37 15.00 -52.39
CA PRO A 16 5.69 14.72 -51.82
C PRO A 16 5.94 15.38 -50.46
N ASP A 17 5.51 16.64 -50.30
CA ASP A 17 5.68 17.40 -49.05
C ASP A 17 4.81 16.84 -47.91
N GLU A 18 3.58 16.42 -48.21
CA GLU A 18 2.69 15.77 -47.23
C GLU A 18 3.20 14.39 -46.84
N MET A 19 3.79 13.64 -47.78
CA MET A 19 4.40 12.34 -47.53
C MET A 19 5.62 12.48 -46.61
N GLU A 20 6.50 13.45 -46.87
CA GLU A 20 7.67 13.74 -46.02
C GLU A 20 7.24 14.13 -44.60
N SER A 21 6.24 15.01 -44.47
CA SER A 21 5.70 15.40 -43.16
C SER A 21 5.07 14.22 -42.42
N ALA A 22 4.32 13.35 -43.12
CA ALA A 22 3.70 12.17 -42.53
C ALA A 22 4.76 11.15 -42.06
N MET A 23 5.82 10.95 -42.84
CA MET A 23 6.94 10.06 -42.49
C MET A 23 7.68 10.55 -41.24
N SER A 24 8.01 11.84 -41.17
CA SER A 24 8.66 12.42 -39.98
C SER A 24 7.77 12.31 -38.73
N ALA A 25 6.46 12.48 -38.88
CA ALA A 25 5.51 12.30 -37.77
C ALA A 25 5.40 10.82 -37.34
N LEU A 26 5.46 9.89 -38.30
CA LEU A 26 5.45 8.45 -38.03
C LEU A 26 6.70 8.02 -37.28
N GLU A 27 7.89 8.47 -37.72
CA GLU A 27 9.18 8.19 -37.08
C GLU A 27 9.20 8.65 -35.63
N LYS A 28 8.83 9.92 -35.37
CA LYS A 28 8.72 10.47 -34.00
C LYS A 28 7.78 9.67 -33.11
N LYS A 29 6.66 9.19 -33.64
CA LYS A 29 5.72 8.36 -32.88
C LYS A 29 6.25 6.93 -32.71
N GLY A 30 6.95 6.39 -33.70
CA GLY A 30 7.64 5.10 -33.61
C GLY A 30 8.68 5.09 -32.50
N ASP A 31 9.48 6.15 -32.37
CA ASP A 31 10.45 6.31 -31.28
C ASP A 31 9.76 6.30 -29.90
N VAL A 32 8.61 6.95 -29.77
CA VAL A 32 7.82 6.95 -28.53
C VAL A 32 7.26 5.56 -28.24
N ILE A 33 6.74 4.87 -29.26
CA ILE A 33 6.21 3.51 -29.12
C ILE A 33 7.30 2.55 -28.68
N GLU A 34 8.49 2.63 -29.27
CA GLU A 34 9.64 1.81 -28.91
C GLU A 34 10.10 2.12 -27.48
N ALA A 35 10.31 3.40 -27.15
CA ALA A 35 10.78 3.84 -25.84
C ALA A 35 9.83 3.44 -24.69
N GLN A 36 8.53 3.35 -24.97
CA GLN A 36 7.50 2.97 -23.99
C GLN A 36 7.00 1.52 -24.16
N ASN A 37 7.62 0.73 -25.04
CA ASN A 37 7.23 -0.65 -25.37
C ASN A 37 5.72 -0.80 -25.71
N LEU A 38 5.15 0.18 -26.41
CA LEU A 38 3.71 0.23 -26.70
C LEU A 38 3.27 -0.77 -27.78
N TRP A 39 4.20 -1.44 -28.46
CA TRP A 39 3.87 -2.54 -29.37
C TRP A 39 3.19 -3.72 -28.66
N GLU A 40 3.52 -3.95 -27.39
CA GLU A 40 2.91 -5.00 -26.56
C GLU A 40 1.68 -4.49 -25.78
N LEU A 41 1.28 -3.22 -25.98
CA LEU A 41 0.22 -2.60 -25.18
C LEU A 41 -1.10 -3.37 -25.31
N ASP A 42 -1.56 -3.64 -26.53
CA ASP A 42 -2.84 -4.31 -26.77
C ASP A 42 -2.87 -5.70 -26.11
N ARG A 43 -1.78 -6.47 -26.26
CA ARG A 43 -1.65 -7.79 -25.61
C ARG A 43 -1.62 -7.68 -24.09
N THR A 44 -0.95 -6.66 -23.55
CA THR A 44 -0.88 -6.44 -22.10
C THR A 44 -2.25 -6.06 -21.55
N VAL A 45 -2.98 -5.21 -22.28
CA VAL A 45 -4.36 -4.82 -21.97
C VAL A 45 -5.25 -6.06 -21.95
N GLU A 46 -5.25 -6.87 -23.02
CA GLU A 46 -6.08 -8.09 -23.11
C GLU A 46 -5.81 -9.06 -21.96
N ARG A 47 -4.53 -9.31 -21.64
CA ARG A 47 -4.14 -10.19 -20.52
C ARG A 47 -4.63 -9.66 -19.17
N ALA A 48 -4.50 -8.35 -18.94
CA ALA A 48 -4.97 -7.74 -17.70
C ALA A 48 -6.50 -7.72 -17.60
N MET A 49 -7.19 -7.49 -18.73
CA MET A 49 -8.65 -7.54 -18.80
C MET A 49 -9.20 -8.93 -18.49
N ASP A 50 -8.58 -9.96 -19.03
CA ASP A 50 -8.96 -11.36 -18.79
C ASP A 50 -8.68 -11.76 -17.34
N ALA A 51 -7.47 -11.45 -16.84
CA ALA A 51 -7.07 -11.74 -15.47
C ALA A 51 -7.96 -11.07 -14.41
N LEU A 52 -8.43 -9.85 -14.65
CA LEU A 52 -9.35 -9.12 -13.77
C LEU A 52 -10.83 -9.40 -14.09
N ARG A 53 -11.13 -10.33 -15.00
CA ARG A 53 -12.49 -10.70 -15.41
C ARG A 53 -13.36 -9.48 -15.70
N LEU A 54 -12.85 -8.63 -16.59
CA LEU A 54 -13.54 -7.43 -17.01
C LEU A 54 -14.67 -7.76 -18.00
N PRO A 55 -15.71 -6.91 -18.07
CA PRO A 55 -16.69 -6.97 -19.14
C PRO A 55 -16.03 -6.75 -20.52
N PRO A 56 -16.74 -7.06 -21.62
CA PRO A 56 -16.27 -6.78 -22.98
C PRO A 56 -15.77 -5.34 -23.14
N GLY A 57 -14.71 -5.13 -23.92
CA GLY A 57 -14.06 -3.82 -24.07
C GLY A 57 -14.94 -2.74 -24.69
N ASP A 58 -16.02 -3.12 -25.38
CA ASP A 58 -17.01 -2.24 -25.98
C ASP A 58 -18.25 -2.01 -25.09
N ALA A 59 -18.29 -2.60 -23.89
CA ALA A 59 -19.41 -2.46 -22.96
C ALA A 59 -19.55 -1.01 -22.44
N ASP A 60 -20.79 -0.50 -22.38
CA ASP A 60 -21.04 0.84 -21.83
C ASP A 60 -20.77 0.86 -20.32
N THR A 61 -19.81 1.68 -19.91
CA THR A 61 -19.47 1.91 -18.50
C THR A 61 -20.68 2.30 -17.63
N LYS A 62 -21.74 2.88 -18.21
CA LYS A 62 -22.95 3.27 -17.47
C LYS A 62 -23.73 2.08 -16.93
N VAL A 63 -23.74 0.95 -17.65
CA VAL A 63 -24.52 -0.24 -17.28
C VAL A 63 -23.77 -1.19 -16.34
N LEU A 64 -22.47 -0.96 -16.13
CA LEU A 64 -21.65 -1.80 -15.26
C LEU A 64 -22.04 -1.70 -13.78
N SER A 65 -22.00 -2.83 -13.10
CA SER A 65 -22.12 -2.93 -11.65
C SER A 65 -20.98 -2.20 -10.93
N GLY A 66 -21.16 -1.89 -9.64
CA GLY A 66 -20.11 -1.24 -8.84
C GLY A 66 -18.81 -2.05 -8.79
N GLY A 67 -18.91 -3.38 -8.73
CA GLY A 67 -17.75 -4.28 -8.73
C GLY A 67 -17.01 -4.25 -10.08
N GLU A 68 -17.73 -4.34 -11.20
CA GLU A 68 -17.12 -4.24 -12.53
C GLU A 68 -16.46 -2.88 -12.76
N LYS A 69 -17.10 -1.78 -12.35
CA LYS A 69 -16.51 -0.44 -12.42
C LYS A 69 -15.20 -0.35 -11.63
N ARG A 70 -15.17 -0.95 -10.43
CA ARG A 70 -13.96 -0.99 -9.60
C ARG A 70 -12.85 -1.80 -10.28
N ARG A 71 -13.15 -2.97 -10.85
CA ARG A 71 -12.16 -3.79 -11.57
C ARG A 71 -11.63 -3.08 -12.83
N VAL A 72 -12.49 -2.43 -13.61
CA VAL A 72 -12.07 -1.62 -14.77
C VAL A 72 -11.16 -0.46 -14.33
N SER A 73 -11.50 0.21 -13.23
CA SER A 73 -10.68 1.29 -12.69
C SER A 73 -9.33 0.80 -12.21
N LEU A 74 -9.28 -0.37 -11.54
CA LEU A 74 -8.05 -1.02 -11.12
C LEU A 74 -7.19 -1.40 -12.34
N CYS A 75 -7.77 -2.04 -13.35
CA CYS A 75 -7.06 -2.40 -14.59
C CYS A 75 -6.41 -1.16 -15.24
N ARG A 76 -7.18 -0.08 -15.39
CA ARG A 76 -6.69 1.18 -15.93
C ARG A 76 -5.54 1.77 -15.10
N LEU A 77 -5.61 1.68 -13.77
CA LEU A 77 -4.57 2.16 -12.87
C LEU A 77 -3.29 1.33 -13.02
N LEU A 78 -3.39 0.01 -13.05
CA LEU A 78 -2.25 -0.90 -13.17
C LEU A 78 -1.54 -0.77 -14.54
N LEU A 79 -2.31 -0.57 -15.62
CA LEU A 79 -1.76 -0.42 -16.96
C LEU A 79 -1.13 0.95 -17.24
N GLY A 80 -1.34 1.94 -16.38
CA GLY A 80 -0.71 3.24 -16.53
C GLY A 80 0.73 3.24 -16.04
N SER A 81 1.57 4.09 -16.63
CA SER A 81 2.94 4.34 -16.19
C SER A 81 2.96 5.22 -14.93
N HIS A 82 2.91 4.59 -13.75
CA HIS A 82 2.95 5.28 -12.46
C HIS A 82 4.24 4.93 -11.70
N ASP A 83 4.83 5.90 -11.01
CA ASP A 83 5.97 5.67 -10.11
C ASP A 83 5.53 5.25 -8.69
N LEU A 84 4.30 5.64 -8.30
CA LEU A 84 3.69 5.37 -7.00
C LEU A 84 2.24 4.94 -7.18
N LEU A 85 1.88 3.78 -6.63
CA LEU A 85 0.52 3.26 -6.57
C LEU A 85 -0.01 3.32 -5.13
N LEU A 86 -1.16 3.94 -4.95
CA LEU A 86 -1.91 3.95 -3.68
C LEU A 86 -3.17 3.09 -3.86
N LEU A 87 -3.23 1.97 -3.15
CA LEU A 87 -4.31 1.00 -3.27
C LEU A 87 -5.05 0.89 -1.94
N ASP A 88 -6.36 1.13 -1.96
CA ASP A 88 -7.25 0.96 -0.80
C ASP A 88 -8.16 -0.24 -1.02
N GLU A 89 -7.92 -1.29 -0.25
CA GLU A 89 -8.59 -2.60 -0.31
C GLU A 89 -8.71 -3.17 -1.75
N PRO A 90 -7.59 -3.39 -2.46
CA PRO A 90 -7.61 -3.74 -3.87
C PRO A 90 -8.10 -5.17 -4.15
N THR A 91 -8.11 -6.05 -3.15
CA THR A 91 -8.60 -7.43 -3.28
C THR A 91 -10.13 -7.53 -3.23
N ASN A 92 -10.83 -6.43 -2.89
CA ASN A 92 -12.29 -6.44 -2.82
C ASN A 92 -12.92 -6.67 -4.20
N HIS A 93 -13.90 -7.58 -4.23
CA HIS A 93 -14.63 -7.98 -5.45
C HIS A 93 -13.76 -8.67 -6.51
N LEU A 94 -12.57 -9.14 -6.13
CA LEU A 94 -11.74 -10.03 -6.93
C LEU A 94 -11.95 -11.48 -6.47
N ASP A 95 -11.82 -12.42 -7.39
CA ASP A 95 -11.73 -13.84 -7.08
C ASP A 95 -10.27 -14.26 -6.86
N ALA A 96 -10.07 -15.51 -6.41
CA ALA A 96 -8.75 -16.00 -6.05
C ALA A 96 -7.73 -15.94 -7.22
N GLU A 97 -8.20 -16.16 -8.45
CA GLU A 97 -7.35 -16.08 -9.65
C GLU A 97 -6.92 -14.64 -9.94
N SER A 98 -7.88 -13.70 -9.88
CA SER A 98 -7.60 -12.26 -10.04
C SER A 98 -6.66 -11.74 -8.94
N ILE A 99 -6.82 -12.21 -7.70
CA ILE A 99 -5.94 -11.86 -6.58
C ILE A 99 -4.53 -12.37 -6.85
N SER A 100 -4.37 -13.65 -7.22
CA SER A 100 -3.05 -14.22 -7.52
C SER A 100 -2.33 -13.51 -8.66
N TRP A 101 -3.07 -13.11 -9.71
CA TRP A 101 -2.51 -12.28 -10.78
C TRP A 101 -2.08 -10.90 -10.27
N LEU A 102 -2.91 -10.25 -9.43
CA LEU A 102 -2.58 -8.96 -8.84
C LEU A 102 -1.32 -9.04 -7.96
N GLU A 103 -1.18 -10.10 -7.17
CA GLU A 103 0.01 -10.34 -6.35
C GLU A 103 1.28 -10.42 -7.21
N GLN A 104 1.24 -11.20 -8.30
CA GLN A 104 2.36 -11.32 -9.24
C GLN A 104 2.66 -9.98 -9.92
N PHE A 105 1.63 -9.25 -10.35
CA PHE A 105 1.78 -7.95 -10.98
C PHE A 105 2.48 -6.95 -10.05
N LEU A 106 2.06 -6.89 -8.79
CA LEU A 106 2.63 -5.97 -7.81
C LEU A 106 4.04 -6.37 -7.38
N ALA A 107 4.37 -7.66 -7.37
CA ALA A 107 5.73 -8.13 -7.12
C ALA A 107 6.71 -7.75 -8.25
N GLU A 108 6.24 -7.67 -9.50
CA GLU A 108 7.04 -7.26 -10.65
C GLU A 108 7.01 -5.73 -10.89
N PHE A 109 6.16 -5.01 -10.17
CA PHE A 109 5.99 -3.58 -10.34
C PHE A 109 7.26 -2.83 -9.92
N LYS A 110 7.84 -2.06 -10.85
CA LYS A 110 9.10 -1.35 -10.63
C LYS A 110 8.99 -0.08 -9.78
N GLY A 111 7.77 0.41 -9.57
CA GLY A 111 7.51 1.60 -8.75
C GLY A 111 7.29 1.24 -7.28
N THR A 112 6.88 2.24 -6.50
CA THR A 112 6.49 2.04 -5.09
C THR A 112 5.00 1.71 -5.00
N VAL A 113 4.63 0.74 -4.18
CA VAL A 113 3.23 0.41 -3.89
C VAL A 113 2.97 0.66 -2.41
N VAL A 114 1.92 1.43 -2.12
CA VAL A 114 1.36 1.55 -0.77
C VAL A 114 -0.05 0.99 -0.82
N CYS A 115 -0.25 -0.13 -0.13
CA CYS A 115 -1.52 -0.83 -0.09
C CYS A 115 -2.08 -0.86 1.33
N ILE A 116 -3.38 -0.60 1.45
CA ILE A 116 -4.17 -0.82 2.67
C ILE A 116 -5.07 -2.01 2.38
N THR A 117 -4.99 -3.06 3.20
CA THR A 117 -5.85 -4.24 3.04
C THR A 117 -6.02 -4.98 4.36
N HIS A 118 -7.17 -5.63 4.52
CA HIS A 118 -7.41 -6.61 5.58
C HIS A 118 -7.07 -8.06 5.19
N ASP A 119 -6.65 -8.31 3.94
CA ASP A 119 -6.27 -9.63 3.45
C ASP A 119 -4.86 -10.04 3.91
N ARG A 120 -4.81 -11.02 4.80
CA ARG A 120 -3.56 -11.52 5.39
C ARG A 120 -2.70 -12.31 4.40
N TYR A 121 -3.33 -13.02 3.46
CA TYR A 121 -2.59 -13.81 2.47
C TYR A 121 -1.92 -12.91 1.45
N PHE A 122 -2.63 -11.87 1.02
CA PHE A 122 -2.07 -10.84 0.15
C PHE A 122 -0.87 -10.14 0.80
N LEU A 123 -0.99 -9.73 2.06
CA LEU A 123 0.14 -9.12 2.79
C LEU A 123 1.30 -10.08 3.01
N GLU A 124 1.04 -11.38 3.17
CA GLU A 124 2.10 -12.38 3.30
C GLU A 124 2.93 -12.51 2.00
N ASN A 125 2.27 -12.44 0.85
CA ASN A 125 2.89 -12.68 -0.45
C ASN A 125 3.51 -11.43 -1.08
N VAL A 126 2.93 -10.24 -0.84
CA VAL A 126 3.29 -9.00 -1.55
C VAL A 126 4.07 -8.02 -0.67
N ALA A 127 3.83 -8.01 0.65
CA ALA A 127 4.40 -6.97 1.50
C ALA A 127 5.86 -7.24 1.85
N GLU A 128 6.73 -6.33 1.44
CA GLU A 128 8.12 -6.26 1.91
C GLU A 128 8.26 -5.41 3.18
N TRP A 129 7.31 -4.49 3.40
CA TRP A 129 7.25 -3.61 4.55
C TRP A 129 5.82 -3.52 5.08
N ILE A 130 5.68 -3.50 6.40
CA ILE A 130 4.42 -3.25 7.11
C ILE A 130 4.53 -1.93 7.85
N LEU A 131 3.63 -1.00 7.57
CA LEU A 131 3.47 0.22 8.34
C LEU A 131 2.35 0.05 9.37
N GLU A 132 2.72 -0.16 10.63
CA GLU A 132 1.76 -0.24 11.72
C GLU A 132 1.41 1.15 12.24
N LEU A 133 0.12 1.46 12.37
CA LEU A 133 -0.35 2.65 13.06
C LEU A 133 -0.76 2.27 14.49
N ASP A 134 0.02 2.69 15.47
CA ASP A 134 -0.28 2.51 16.90
C ASP A 134 -0.22 3.85 17.63
N ARG A 135 -1.28 4.19 18.38
CA ARG A 135 -1.43 5.45 19.14
C ARG A 135 -1.05 6.73 18.36
N GLY A 136 -1.40 6.78 17.08
CA GLY A 136 -1.11 7.91 16.21
C GLY A 136 0.34 7.99 15.71
N GLN A 137 1.16 6.98 15.98
CA GLN A 137 2.52 6.84 15.45
C GLN A 137 2.58 5.75 14.37
N GLY A 138 3.31 6.02 13.29
CA GLY A 138 3.63 5.03 12.26
C GLY A 138 4.93 4.31 12.62
N ILE A 139 4.83 3.01 12.86
CA ILE A 139 5.95 2.12 13.17
C ILE A 139 6.23 1.29 11.91
N PRO A 140 7.26 1.64 11.12
CA PRO A 140 7.65 0.83 9.97
C PRO A 140 8.33 -0.47 10.44
N PHE A 141 8.00 -1.56 9.76
CA PHE A 141 8.59 -2.88 9.98
C PHE A 141 8.98 -3.47 8.63
N GLU A 142 10.23 -3.89 8.50
CA GLU A 142 10.73 -4.58 7.31
C GLU A 142 10.46 -6.08 7.45
N GLY A 143 9.72 -6.63 6.49
CA GLY A 143 9.30 -8.02 6.45
C GLY A 143 7.82 -8.20 6.14
N ASN A 144 7.45 -9.47 5.99
CA ASN A 144 6.09 -9.87 5.65
C ASN A 144 5.13 -9.84 6.86
N TYR A 145 3.86 -10.14 6.61
CA TYR A 145 2.80 -10.12 7.62
C TYR A 145 3.08 -11.03 8.82
N SER A 146 3.52 -12.27 8.59
CA SER A 146 3.81 -13.23 9.67
C SER A 146 4.95 -12.76 10.57
N SER A 147 6.04 -12.27 9.97
CA SER A 147 7.19 -11.74 10.71
C SER A 147 6.81 -10.52 11.55
N TRP A 148 5.99 -9.62 10.99
CA TRP A 148 5.44 -8.47 11.70
C TRP A 148 4.57 -8.91 12.89
N LEU A 149 3.71 -9.92 12.71
CA LEU A 149 2.81 -10.40 13.75
C LEU A 149 3.58 -10.98 14.95
N ASP A 150 4.65 -11.72 14.69
CA ASP A 150 5.51 -12.27 15.74
C ASP A 150 6.28 -11.17 16.49
N ALA A 151 6.84 -10.20 15.75
CA ALA A 151 7.48 -9.03 16.35
C ALA A 151 6.51 -8.22 17.21
N LYS A 152 5.27 -8.02 16.73
CA LYS A 152 4.20 -7.34 17.45
C LYS A 152 3.80 -8.08 18.72
N LYS A 153 3.66 -9.40 18.67
CA LYS A 153 3.40 -10.22 19.88
C LYS A 153 4.52 -10.08 20.90
N ALA A 154 5.78 -10.21 20.50
CA ALA A 154 6.92 -10.08 21.40
C ALA A 154 6.98 -8.70 22.07
N ARG A 155 6.70 -7.63 21.30
CA ARG A 155 6.61 -6.26 21.81
C ARG A 155 5.47 -6.11 22.83
N PHE A 156 4.28 -6.59 22.48
CA PHE A 156 3.09 -6.50 23.35
C PHE A 156 3.27 -7.29 24.66
N GLU A 157 3.93 -8.45 24.62
CA GLU A 157 4.27 -9.20 25.84
C GLU A 157 5.30 -8.47 26.70
N GLY A 158 6.29 -7.83 26.10
CA GLY A 158 7.28 -7.00 26.79
C GLY A 158 6.62 -5.79 27.47
N GLU A 159 5.74 -5.09 26.75
CA GLU A 159 4.97 -3.95 27.26
C GLU A 159 4.07 -4.36 28.42
N ASN A 160 3.31 -5.44 28.31
CA ASN A 160 2.46 -5.93 29.39
C ASN A 160 3.26 -6.31 30.64
N LYS A 161 4.42 -6.95 30.49
CA LYS A 161 5.32 -7.26 31.61
C LYS A 161 5.84 -5.99 32.28
N SER A 162 6.28 -5.01 31.48
CA SER A 162 6.75 -3.71 31.96
C SER A 162 5.65 -2.93 32.68
N GLN A 163 4.46 -2.87 32.10
CA GLN A 163 3.30 -2.16 32.66
C GLN A 163 2.80 -2.84 33.94
N THR A 164 2.80 -4.18 33.99
CA THR A 164 2.50 -4.92 35.22
C THR A 164 3.54 -4.64 36.32
N ALA A 165 4.83 -4.60 35.96
CA ALA A 165 5.90 -4.26 36.89
C ALA A 165 5.79 -2.82 37.40
N ALA A 166 5.50 -1.87 36.52
CA ALA A 166 5.28 -0.46 36.85
C ALA A 166 4.08 -0.29 37.79
N CYS A 167 2.94 -0.90 37.47
CA CYS A 167 1.76 -0.90 38.35
C CYS A 167 2.05 -1.52 39.73
N LYS A 168 2.81 -2.62 39.79
CA LYS A 168 3.24 -3.23 41.05
C LYS A 168 4.16 -2.29 41.86
N ALA A 169 5.12 -1.63 41.21
CA ALA A 169 6.02 -0.67 41.86
C ALA A 169 5.24 0.52 42.43
N VAL A 170 4.28 1.06 41.67
CA VAL A 170 3.38 2.13 42.13
C VAL A 170 2.52 1.67 43.31
N ALA A 171 1.98 0.44 43.28
CA ALA A 171 1.17 -0.10 44.37
C ALA A 171 1.98 -0.30 45.66
N GLN A 172 3.22 -0.83 45.55
CA GLN A 172 4.12 -1.00 46.69
C GLN A 172 4.53 0.34 47.31
N GLU A 173 4.85 1.35 46.49
CA GLU A 173 5.15 2.69 47.00
C GLU A 173 3.92 3.33 47.69
N LEU A 174 2.72 3.15 47.13
CA LEU A 174 1.48 3.63 47.75
C LEU A 174 1.19 2.95 49.10
N GLU A 175 1.43 1.64 49.24
CA GLU A 175 1.32 0.94 50.53
C GLU A 175 2.34 1.44 51.57
N TRP A 176 3.58 1.71 51.15
CA TRP A 176 4.60 2.30 52.03
C TRP A 176 4.20 3.70 52.50
N VAL A 177 3.72 4.56 51.61
CA VAL A 177 3.23 5.91 51.94
C VAL A 177 2.07 5.84 52.94
N ARG A 178 1.17 4.87 52.79
CA ARG A 178 0.02 4.68 53.70
C ARG A 178 0.42 4.14 55.08
N SER A 179 1.40 3.24 55.15
CA SER A 179 1.80 2.56 56.38
C SER A 179 2.71 3.40 57.28
N ASN A 180 3.32 4.49 56.78
CA ASN A 180 4.35 5.23 57.52
C ASN A 180 4.03 6.74 57.68
N PRO A 181 3.05 7.13 58.52
CA PRO A 181 2.60 8.53 58.66
C PRO A 181 3.68 9.50 59.18
N LYS A 182 4.70 9.02 59.89
CA LYS A 182 5.86 9.82 60.36
C LYS A 182 6.91 10.09 59.27
N ALA A 183 6.80 9.46 58.09
CA ALA A 183 7.76 9.63 57.00
C ALA A 183 7.62 10.98 56.26
N ARG A 184 6.54 11.75 56.50
CA ARG A 184 6.27 13.08 55.90
C ARG A 184 7.29 14.19 56.23
N ALA A 185 8.27 13.93 57.11
CA ALA A 185 9.38 14.84 57.33
C ALA A 185 10.36 14.85 56.12
N THR A 186 11.13 15.91 55.97
CA THR A 186 11.93 16.38 54.80
C THR A 186 12.58 15.34 53.86
N LYS A 187 12.88 14.11 54.30
CA LYS A 187 13.29 12.96 53.46
C LYS A 187 12.18 12.46 52.51
N SER A 188 10.91 12.78 52.74
CA SER A 188 9.76 12.32 51.95
C SER A 188 9.51 13.08 50.65
N LYS A 189 9.96 14.35 50.51
CA LYS A 189 9.66 15.16 49.32
C LYS A 189 10.29 14.61 48.03
N ALA A 190 11.55 14.16 48.09
CA ALA A 190 12.24 13.61 46.93
C ALA A 190 11.61 12.28 46.47
N ARG A 191 11.13 11.46 47.41
CA ARG A 191 10.46 10.19 47.11
C ARG A 191 9.01 10.34 46.66
N LEU A 192 8.28 11.33 47.17
CA LEU A 192 6.96 11.69 46.65
C LEU A 192 7.05 12.18 45.20
N LYS A 193 8.08 12.96 44.87
CA LYS A 193 8.36 13.36 43.49
C LYS A 193 8.67 12.15 42.60
N ALA A 194 9.49 11.20 43.08
CA ALA A 194 9.76 9.95 42.36
C ALA A 194 8.48 9.10 42.16
N TYR A 195 7.56 9.12 43.12
CA TYR A 195 6.26 8.46 43.01
C TYR A 195 5.35 9.13 41.96
N GLU A 196 5.29 10.46 41.93
CA GLU A 196 4.57 11.22 40.89
C GLU A 196 5.15 10.97 39.49
N GLU A 197 6.48 10.91 39.39
CA GLU A 197 7.19 10.57 38.14
C GLU A 197 6.85 9.12 37.69
N LEU A 198 6.83 8.15 38.61
CA LEU A 198 6.43 6.77 38.35
C LEU A 198 4.95 6.64 37.94
N LEU A 199 4.07 7.41 38.56
CA LEU A 199 2.64 7.49 38.20
C LEU A 199 2.45 8.02 36.78
N THR A 200 3.19 9.07 36.44
CA THR A 200 3.15 9.68 35.10
C THR A 200 3.70 8.71 34.05
N ALA A 201 4.77 7.98 34.37
CA ALA A 201 5.35 6.96 33.49
C ALA A 201 4.48 5.69 33.36
N ALA A 202 3.68 5.37 34.37
CA ALA A 202 2.76 4.22 34.37
C ALA A 202 1.38 4.54 33.75
N ALA A 203 1.05 5.82 33.55
CA ALA A 203 -0.19 6.22 32.91
C ALA A 203 -0.19 5.80 31.42
N PRO A 204 -1.25 5.16 30.91
CA PRO A 204 -1.34 4.88 29.48
C PRO A 204 -1.47 6.21 28.72
N GLY A 205 -0.48 6.49 27.85
CA GLY A 205 -0.56 7.52 26.81
C GLY A 205 -1.49 7.12 25.68
#